data_AF-A0A7S2MTE5-F1
#
_entry.id   AF-A0A7S2MTE5-F1
#
_cell.length_a   1.000
_cell.length_b   1.000
_cell.length_c   1.000
_cell.angle_alpha   90.00
_cell.angle_beta   90.00
_cell.angle_gamma   90.00
#
_symmetry.space_group_name_H-M   'P 1'
#
loop_
_entity.id
_entity.type
_entity.pdbx_description
1 polymer ?
#
loop_
_entity_poly.entity_id
_entity_poly.type
_entity_poly.pdbx_seq_one_letter_code
_entity_poly.pdbx_strand_id
1 'polypeptide(L)'
;QYGFDATDAGFIVSIFGLVGTAQLLFFVCYTSRFKDTQLILAGLFAMLLACIVMVHGERINLSSEVCYVIAILSIYACGYPVGNTSALGLFSKAAGSQPQGLLMGIFGSAGAGARIVFPILAGTIVQYLGSNVLFIILAICTLVTILFTQCGKKTLDIVTG
;
A
#
# COMPACT_ATOMS: atom_id res chain seq x y z
N GLN A 1 -19.99 6.76 8.89
CA GLN A 1 -19.55 7.92 8.07
C GLN A 1 -19.62 7.66 6.56
N TYR A 2 -19.81 6.42 6.06
CA TYR A 2 -19.88 6.13 4.61
C TYR A 2 -21.20 5.48 4.15
N GLY A 3 -22.29 5.58 4.93
CA GLY A 3 -23.60 5.04 4.54
C GLY A 3 -23.76 3.51 4.65
N PHE A 4 -22.67 2.75 4.58
CA PHE A 4 -22.69 1.29 4.69
C PHE A 4 -22.92 0.77 6.10
N ASP A 5 -23.69 -0.32 6.20
CA ASP A 5 -23.70 -1.19 7.37
C ASP A 5 -22.33 -1.87 7.52
N ALA A 6 -21.98 -2.24 8.77
CA ALA A 6 -20.69 -2.88 9.06
C ALA A 6 -20.51 -4.20 8.27
N THR A 7 -21.62 -4.89 7.99
CA THR A 7 -21.65 -6.14 7.23
C THR A 7 -21.25 -5.92 5.77
N ASP A 8 -21.82 -4.89 5.13
CA ASP A 8 -21.58 -4.59 3.72
C ASP A 8 -20.14 -4.11 3.49
N ALA A 9 -19.64 -3.25 4.37
CA ALA A 9 -18.26 -2.79 4.31
C ALA A 9 -17.27 -3.96 4.46
N GLY A 10 -17.56 -4.91 5.37
CA GLY A 10 -16.75 -6.11 5.56
C GLY A 10 -16.75 -7.03 4.33
N PHE A 11 -17.90 -7.18 3.68
CA PHE A 11 -18.03 -8.00 2.47
C PHE A 11 -17.26 -7.42 1.29
N ILE A 12 -17.35 -6.11 1.09
CA ILE A 12 -16.61 -5.37 0.05
C ILE A 12 -15.09 -5.53 0.24
N VAL A 13 -14.60 -5.32 1.45
CA VAL A 13 -13.17 -5.49 1.78
C VAL A 13 -12.71 -6.92 1.54
N SER A 14 -13.55 -7.91 1.89
CA SER A 14 -13.22 -9.33 1.71
C SER A 14 -13.12 -9.73 0.24
N ILE A 15 -14.04 -9.27 -0.61
CA ILE A 15 -13.99 -9.53 -2.05
C ILE A 15 -12.73 -8.91 -2.67
N PHE A 16 -12.46 -7.64 -2.40
CA PHE A 16 -11.28 -6.97 -2.96
C PHE A 16 -9.96 -7.51 -2.39
N GLY A 17 -9.96 -7.97 -1.14
CA GLY A 17 -8.85 -8.71 -0.56
C GLY A 17 -8.59 -10.01 -1.31
N LEU A 18 -9.64 -10.77 -1.66
CA LEU A 18 -9.53 -12.00 -2.45
C LEU A 18 -9.03 -11.72 -3.87
N VAL A 19 -9.49 -10.64 -4.50
CA VAL A 19 -8.96 -10.20 -5.80
C VAL A 19 -7.47 -9.87 -5.70
N GLY A 20 -7.06 -9.16 -4.64
CA GLY A 20 -5.65 -8.83 -4.39
C GLY A 20 -4.78 -10.07 -4.18
N THR A 21 -5.25 -11.08 -3.46
CA THR A 21 -4.51 -12.35 -3.28
C THR A 21 -4.48 -13.18 -4.57
N ALA A 22 -5.57 -13.19 -5.34
CA ALA A 22 -5.58 -13.81 -6.67
C ALA A 22 -4.58 -13.12 -7.61
N GLN A 23 -4.46 -11.79 -7.55
CA GLN A 23 -3.49 -11.02 -8.32
C GLN A 23 -2.04 -11.39 -7.96
N LEU A 24 -1.75 -11.74 -6.70
CA LEU A 24 -0.44 -12.22 -6.29
C LEU A 24 -0.03 -13.54 -6.99
N LEU A 25 -0.99 -14.41 -7.34
CA LEU A 25 -0.68 -15.63 -8.11
C LEU A 25 -0.13 -15.30 -9.49
N PHE A 26 -0.58 -14.19 -10.09
CA PHE A 26 -0.11 -13.70 -11.40
C PHE A 26 1.13 -12.80 -11.30
N PHE A 27 1.63 -12.52 -10.09
CA PHE A 27 2.76 -11.61 -9.85
C PHE A 27 4.04 -12.03 -10.59
N VAL A 28 4.26 -13.34 -10.75
CA VAL A 28 5.40 -13.89 -11.50
C VAL A 28 5.42 -13.38 -12.96
N CYS A 29 4.25 -13.20 -13.56
CA CYS A 29 4.11 -12.65 -14.91
C CYS A 29 4.44 -11.14 -14.94
N TYR A 30 4.05 -10.40 -13.91
CA TYR A 30 4.36 -8.97 -13.78
C TYR A 30 5.87 -8.72 -13.61
N THR A 31 6.56 -9.51 -12.78
CA THR A 31 8.02 -9.38 -12.59
C THR A 31 8.84 -9.79 -13.80
N SER A 32 8.27 -10.61 -14.69
CA SER A 32 8.92 -10.98 -15.96
C SER A 32 8.93 -9.83 -16.97
N ARG A 33 7.92 -8.95 -16.92
CA ARG A 33 7.74 -7.87 -17.89
C ARG A 33 8.20 -6.49 -17.41
N PHE A 34 8.26 -6.27 -16.09
CA PHE A 34 8.56 -4.96 -15.50
C PHE A 34 9.65 -5.07 -14.42
N LYS A 35 10.47 -4.02 -14.28
CA LYS A 35 11.50 -3.94 -13.24
C LYS A 35 10.87 -3.81 -11.85
N ASP A 36 11.44 -4.45 -10.83
CA ASP A 36 10.91 -4.42 -9.45
C ASP A 36 10.64 -2.99 -8.95
N THR A 37 11.55 -2.05 -9.23
CA THR A 37 11.39 -0.62 -8.85
C THR A 37 10.18 0.05 -9.50
N GLN A 38 9.82 -0.34 -10.73
CA GLN A 38 8.63 0.19 -11.41
C GLN A 38 7.34 -0.36 -10.81
N LEU A 39 7.31 -1.64 -10.42
CA LEU A 39 6.14 -2.21 -9.73
C LEU A 39 5.92 -1.57 -8.35
N ILE A 40 7.00 -1.35 -7.58
CA ILE A 40 6.91 -0.66 -6.27
C ILE A 40 6.32 0.73 -6.47
N LEU A 41 6.86 1.49 -7.43
CA LEU A 41 6.40 2.85 -7.69
C LEU A 41 4.94 2.87 -8.16
N ALA A 42 4.55 1.94 -9.04
CA ALA A 42 3.17 1.81 -9.49
C ALA A 42 2.21 1.48 -8.32
N GLY A 43 2.60 0.58 -7.43
CA GLY A 43 1.82 0.24 -6.23
C GLY A 43 1.66 1.43 -5.29
N LEU A 44 2.75 2.17 -5.03
CA LEU A 44 2.71 3.37 -4.20
C LEU A 44 1.85 4.49 -4.82
N PHE A 45 1.91 4.68 -6.15
CA PHE A 45 1.04 5.64 -6.83
C PHE A 45 -0.43 5.24 -6.75
N ALA A 46 -0.76 3.95 -6.87
CA ALA A 46 -2.13 3.46 -6.68
C ALA A 46 -2.65 3.74 -5.25
N MET A 47 -1.81 3.55 -4.24
CA MET A 47 -2.14 3.88 -2.84
C MET A 47 -2.28 5.39 -2.61
N LEU A 48 -1.44 6.20 -3.24
CA LEU A 48 -1.54 7.67 -3.17
C LEU A 48 -2.84 8.18 -3.81
N LEU A 49 -3.19 7.65 -4.99
CA LEU A 49 -4.45 7.97 -5.66
C LEU A 49 -5.65 7.62 -4.78
N ALA A 50 -5.64 6.47 -4.11
CA ALA A 50 -6.69 6.08 -3.17
C ALA A 50 -6.82 7.11 -2.02
N CYS A 51 -5.71 7.56 -1.46
CA CYS A 51 -5.73 8.57 -0.40
C CYS A 51 -6.28 9.92 -0.92
N ILE A 52 -5.89 10.34 -2.13
CA ILE A 52 -6.40 11.58 -2.75
C ILE A 52 -7.90 11.49 -2.99
N VAL A 53 -8.40 10.36 -3.49
CA VAL A 53 -9.83 10.10 -3.69
C VAL A 53 -10.59 10.17 -2.37
N MET A 54 -10.04 9.62 -1.29
CA MET A 54 -10.68 9.69 0.04
C MET A 54 -10.70 11.10 0.63
N VAL A 55 -9.68 11.92 0.36
CA VAL A 55 -9.62 13.32 0.86
C VAL A 55 -10.47 14.27 0.01
N HIS A 56 -10.49 14.09 -1.31
CA HIS A 56 -11.15 15.02 -2.24
C HIS A 56 -12.53 14.55 -2.71
N GLY A 57 -12.90 13.30 -2.44
CA GLY A 57 -14.18 12.72 -2.90
C GLY A 57 -15.40 13.52 -2.46
N GLU A 58 -15.38 14.03 -1.22
CA GLU A 58 -16.44 14.87 -0.67
C GLU A 58 -16.54 16.24 -1.39
N ARG A 59 -15.44 16.76 -1.96
CA ARG A 59 -15.44 18.02 -2.71
C ARG A 59 -16.00 17.91 -4.13
N ILE A 60 -16.05 16.70 -4.70
CA ILE A 60 -16.45 16.45 -6.09
C ILE A 60 -17.94 16.05 -6.18
N ASN A 61 -18.69 16.07 -5.07
CA ASN A 61 -20.06 15.52 -4.98
C ASN A 61 -20.15 14.05 -5.42
N LEU A 62 -19.05 13.29 -5.35
CA LEU A 62 -19.11 11.85 -5.53
C LEU A 62 -19.79 11.22 -4.32
N SER A 63 -20.64 10.22 -4.54
CA SER A 63 -21.21 9.43 -3.44
C SER A 63 -20.07 8.87 -2.58
N SER A 64 -20.17 9.09 -1.26
CA SER A 64 -19.16 8.65 -0.28
C SER A 64 -18.89 7.15 -0.37
N GLU A 65 -19.89 6.37 -0.82
CA GLU A 65 -19.81 4.94 -1.05
C GLU A 65 -18.87 4.58 -2.22
N VAL A 66 -18.97 5.31 -3.32
CA VAL A 66 -18.16 5.08 -4.53
C VAL A 66 -16.70 5.43 -4.26
N CYS A 67 -16.44 6.52 -3.53
CA CYS A 67 -15.09 6.89 -3.11
C CYS A 67 -14.44 5.79 -2.26
N TYR A 68 -15.19 5.22 -1.33
CA TYR A 68 -14.72 4.13 -0.46
C TYR A 68 -14.42 2.86 -1.26
N VAL A 69 -15.30 2.46 -2.19
CA VAL A 69 -15.09 1.29 -3.06
C VAL A 69 -13.87 1.46 -3.95
N ILE A 70 -13.71 2.61 -4.60
CA ILE A 70 -12.54 2.90 -5.46
C ILE A 70 -11.25 2.89 -4.65
N ALA A 71 -11.26 3.46 -3.44
CA ALA A 71 -10.10 3.48 -2.57
C ALA A 71 -9.70 2.08 -2.12
N ILE A 72 -10.65 1.25 -1.68
CA ILE A 72 -10.37 -0.14 -1.26
C ILE A 72 -9.87 -0.96 -2.43
N LEU A 73 -10.51 -0.87 -3.59
CA LEU A 73 -10.06 -1.58 -4.79
C LEU A 73 -8.62 -1.18 -5.12
N SER A 74 -8.32 0.12 -5.11
CA SER A 74 -6.99 0.62 -5.42
C SER A 74 -5.92 0.16 -4.41
N ILE A 75 -6.24 0.14 -3.11
CA ILE A 75 -5.30 -0.27 -2.04
C ILE A 75 -5.14 -1.79 -1.97
N TYR A 76 -6.25 -2.53 -1.86
CA TYR A 76 -6.24 -3.97 -1.57
C TYR A 76 -6.09 -4.84 -2.80
N ALA A 77 -6.63 -4.44 -3.96
CA ALA A 77 -6.49 -5.25 -5.17
C ALA A 77 -5.14 -5.00 -5.88
N CYS A 78 -4.69 -3.74 -5.93
CA CYS A 78 -3.51 -3.36 -6.71
C CYS A 78 -2.33 -2.88 -5.85
N GLY A 79 -2.52 -1.82 -5.07
CA GLY A 79 -1.42 -1.08 -4.45
C GLY A 79 -0.58 -1.89 -3.46
N TYR A 80 -1.20 -2.36 -2.39
CA TYR A 80 -0.54 -3.07 -1.29
C TYR A 80 0.07 -4.42 -1.70
N PRO A 81 -0.65 -5.35 -2.35
CA PRO A 81 -0.09 -6.65 -2.71
C PRO A 81 1.07 -6.52 -3.72
N VAL A 82 0.94 -5.68 -4.75
CA VAL A 82 1.99 -5.49 -5.75
C VAL A 82 3.19 -4.79 -5.13
N GLY A 83 2.98 -3.65 -4.47
CA GLY A 83 4.07 -2.85 -3.89
C GLY A 83 4.85 -3.60 -2.82
N ASN A 84 4.15 -4.25 -1.87
CA ASN A 84 4.79 -4.97 -0.78
C ASN A 84 5.57 -6.19 -1.27
N THR A 85 5.04 -6.93 -2.26
CA THR A 85 5.72 -8.12 -2.80
C THR A 85 6.95 -7.74 -3.63
N SER A 86 6.86 -6.68 -4.44
CA SER A 86 8.02 -6.16 -5.18
C SER A 86 9.10 -5.60 -4.25
N ALA A 87 8.72 -4.91 -3.17
CA ALA A 87 9.67 -4.42 -2.18
C ALA A 87 10.41 -5.57 -1.49
N LEU A 88 9.72 -6.64 -1.12
CA LEU A 88 10.33 -7.84 -0.54
C LEU A 88 11.24 -8.55 -1.55
N GLY A 89 10.83 -8.66 -2.80
CA GLY A 89 11.64 -9.24 -3.88
C GLY A 89 12.92 -8.44 -4.15
N LEU A 90 12.82 -7.11 -4.12
CA LEU A 90 13.97 -6.23 -4.31
C LEU A 90 14.93 -6.26 -3.11
N PHE A 91 14.40 -6.30 -1.89
CA PHE A 91 15.20 -6.48 -0.68
C PHE A 91 15.94 -7.83 -0.68
N SER A 92 15.25 -8.90 -1.11
CA SER A 92 15.82 -10.24 -1.31
C SER A 92 17.01 -10.21 -2.27
N LYS A 93 16.87 -9.54 -3.43
CA LYS A 93 17.95 -9.39 -4.41
C LYS A 93 19.11 -8.55 -3.89
N ALA A 94 18.82 -7.43 -3.22
CA ALA A 94 19.84 -6.53 -2.67
C ALA A 94 20.65 -7.17 -1.54
N ALA A 95 20.08 -8.10 -0.78
CA ALA A 95 20.78 -8.82 0.28
C ALA A 95 21.83 -9.82 -0.25
N GLY A 96 21.69 -10.33 -1.47
CA GLY A 96 22.68 -11.23 -2.10
C GLY A 96 23.05 -12.44 -1.23
N SER A 97 24.34 -12.63 -0.95
CA SER A 97 24.91 -13.72 -0.14
C SER A 97 25.01 -13.44 1.37
N GLN A 98 24.49 -12.31 1.85
CA GLN A 98 24.41 -11.98 3.28
C GLN A 98 23.47 -12.96 4.02
N PRO A 99 23.48 -13.01 5.37
CA PRO A 99 22.51 -13.80 6.15
C PRO A 99 21.08 -13.24 5.96
N GLN A 100 20.47 -13.60 4.84
CA GLN A 100 19.18 -13.13 4.37
C GLN A 100 18.07 -13.43 5.38
N GLY A 101 18.19 -14.53 6.13
CA GLY A 101 17.25 -14.90 7.19
C GLY A 101 17.18 -13.88 8.34
N LEU A 102 18.31 -13.30 8.76
CA LEU A 102 18.31 -12.30 9.83
C LEU A 102 17.73 -10.97 9.33
N LEU A 103 18.16 -10.51 8.15
CA LEU A 103 17.68 -9.26 7.54
C LEU A 103 16.18 -9.31 7.21
N MET A 104 15.71 -10.41 6.64
CA MET A 104 14.28 -10.65 6.41
C MET A 104 13.51 -10.80 7.72
N GLY A 105 14.11 -11.41 8.74
CA GLY A 105 13.53 -11.51 10.08
C GLY A 105 13.32 -10.14 10.73
N ILE A 106 14.32 -9.26 10.69
CA ILE A 106 14.21 -7.88 11.19
C ILE A 106 13.16 -7.11 10.39
N PHE A 107 13.19 -7.19 9.05
CA PHE A 107 12.19 -6.55 8.19
C PHE A 107 10.77 -7.04 8.50
N GLY A 108 10.59 -8.35 8.67
CA GLY A 108 9.31 -8.95 9.05
C GLY A 108 8.84 -8.50 10.43
N SER A 109 9.74 -8.42 11.42
CA SER A 109 9.42 -7.96 12.77
C SER A 109 9.02 -6.48 12.80
N ALA A 110 9.70 -5.63 12.03
CA ALA A 110 9.35 -4.22 11.88
C ALA A 110 7.98 -4.06 11.23
N GLY A 111 7.69 -4.85 10.19
CA GLY A 111 6.38 -4.89 9.55
C GLY A 111 5.26 -5.35 10.50
N ALA A 112 5.52 -6.36 11.33
CA ALA A 112 4.57 -6.81 12.35
C ALA A 112 4.32 -5.75 13.42
N GLY A 113 5.38 -5.08 13.90
CA GLY A 113 5.27 -3.95 14.83
C GLY A 113 4.43 -2.82 14.24
N ALA A 114 4.67 -2.45 12.98
CA ALA A 114 3.88 -1.44 12.27
C ALA A 114 2.39 -1.83 12.20
N ARG A 115 2.05 -3.10 11.95
CA ARG A 115 0.66 -3.58 11.91
C ARG A 115 -0.07 -3.52 13.25
N ILE A 116 0.65 -3.48 14.37
CA ILE A 116 0.06 -3.30 15.70
C ILE A 116 -0.08 -1.82 16.03
N VAL A 117 0.98 -1.04 15.79
CA VAL A 117 1.03 0.38 16.17
C VAL A 117 0.11 1.23 15.27
N PHE A 118 0.04 0.91 13.98
CA PHE A 118 -0.67 1.74 13.01
C PHE A 118 -2.19 1.79 13.24
N PRO A 119 -2.92 0.68 13.47
CA PRO A 119 -4.35 0.75 13.79
C PRO A 119 -4.65 1.52 15.07
N ILE A 120 -3.78 1.43 16.08
CA ILE A 120 -3.93 2.16 17.34
C ILE A 120 -3.82 3.67 17.07
N LEU A 121 -2.74 4.10 16.40
CA LEU A 121 -2.54 5.50 16.03
C LEU A 121 -3.67 6.01 15.12
N ALA A 122 -4.05 5.22 14.11
CA ALA A 122 -5.13 5.57 13.19
C ALA A 122 -6.47 5.74 13.92
N GLY A 123 -6.79 4.83 14.84
CA GLY A 123 -7.99 4.92 15.67
C GLY A 123 -8.01 6.19 16.53
N THR A 124 -6.90 6.50 17.19
CA THR A 124 -6.76 7.74 17.99
C THR A 124 -6.91 8.98 17.11
N ILE A 125 -6.25 9.04 15.94
CA ILE A 125 -6.35 10.19 15.03
C ILE A 125 -7.79 10.37 14.53
N VAL A 126 -8.48 9.28 14.15
CA VAL A 126 -9.87 9.34 13.69
C VAL A 126 -10.79 9.83 14.81
N GLN A 127 -10.56 9.38 16.05
CA GLN A 127 -11.38 9.77 17.21
C GLN A 127 -11.27 11.26 17.55
N TYR A 128 -10.05 11.83 17.49
CA TYR A 128 -9.81 13.22 17.93
C TYR A 128 -9.75 14.25 16.79
N LEU A 129 -9.26 13.87 15.61
CA LEU A 129 -9.03 14.77 14.46
C LEU A 129 -9.90 14.45 13.24
N GLY A 130 -10.61 13.31 13.25
CA GLY A 130 -11.48 12.88 12.17
C GLY A 130 -10.77 12.14 11.03
N SER A 131 -11.56 11.43 10.23
CA SER A 131 -11.10 10.54 9.15
C SER A 131 -10.31 11.28 8.06
N ASN A 132 -10.68 12.53 7.74
CA ASN A 132 -10.00 13.33 6.72
C ASN A 132 -8.53 13.59 7.07
N VAL A 133 -8.22 13.88 8.34
CA VAL A 133 -6.85 14.13 8.79
C VAL A 133 -6.00 12.87 8.70
N LEU A 134 -6.57 11.70 9.03
CA LEU A 134 -5.89 10.41 8.85
C LEU A 134 -5.46 10.23 7.39
N PHE A 135 -6.38 10.37 6.43
CA PHE A 135 -6.05 10.18 5.01
C PHE A 135 -5.02 11.18 4.47
N ILE A 136 -5.01 12.44 4.97
CA ILE A 136 -3.98 13.42 4.63
C ILE A 136 -2.60 12.96 5.14
N ILE A 137 -2.52 12.51 6.39
CA ILE A 137 -1.26 11.99 6.96
C ILE A 137 -0.76 10.78 6.15
N LEU A 138 -1.66 9.88 5.76
CA LEU A 138 -1.32 8.73 4.91
C LEU A 138 -0.87 9.14 3.51
N ALA A 139 -1.51 10.14 2.91
CA ALA A 139 -1.09 10.68 1.62
C ALA A 139 0.32 11.27 1.70
N ILE A 140 0.61 12.06 2.73
CA ILE A 140 1.95 12.65 2.96
C ILE A 140 2.99 11.55 3.17
N CYS A 141 2.71 10.57 4.02
CA CYS A 141 3.63 9.45 4.29
C CYS A 141 3.92 8.64 3.01
N THR A 142 2.88 8.35 2.22
CA THR A 142 3.02 7.65 0.93
C THR A 142 3.81 8.48 -0.07
N LEU A 143 3.60 9.80 -0.12
CA LEU A 143 4.33 10.71 -0.99
C LEU A 143 5.81 10.80 -0.61
N VAL A 144 6.13 10.89 0.68
CA VAL A 144 7.52 10.83 1.17
C VAL A 144 8.17 9.50 0.77
N THR A 145 7.44 8.39 0.88
CA THR A 145 7.93 7.07 0.47
C THR A 145 8.20 6.99 -1.03
N ILE A 146 7.33 7.59 -1.85
CA ILE A 146 7.53 7.70 -3.30
C ILE A 146 8.80 8.50 -3.61
N LEU A 147 8.97 9.68 -2.99
CA LEU A 147 10.15 10.52 -3.20
C LEU A 147 11.44 9.80 -2.79
N PHE A 148 11.43 9.14 -1.63
CA PHE A 148 12.57 8.35 -1.15
C PHE A 148 12.91 7.21 -2.13
N THR A 149 11.89 6.48 -2.60
CA THR A 149 12.07 5.40 -3.59
C THR A 149 12.60 5.93 -4.92
N GLN A 150 12.15 7.11 -5.36
CA GLN A 150 12.64 7.74 -6.58
C GLN A 150 14.09 8.22 -6.45
N CYS A 151 14.48 8.80 -5.31
CA CYS A 151 15.87 9.17 -5.04
C CYS A 151 16.78 7.93 -5.02
N GLY A 152 16.33 6.84 -4.39
CA GLY A 152 17.05 5.57 -4.33
C GLY A 152 17.09 4.80 -5.66
N LYS A 153 16.19 5.09 -6.60
CA LYS A 153 16.04 4.34 -7.87
C LYS A 153 17.35 4.18 -8.64
N LYS A 154 18.20 5.23 -8.68
CA LYS A 154 19.50 5.16 -9.37
C LYS A 154 20.44 4.13 -8.72
N THR A 155 20.49 4.10 -7.39
CA THR A 155 21.30 3.12 -6.64
C THR A 155 20.72 1.72 -6.74
N LEU A 156 19.39 1.57 -6.68
CA LEU A 156 18.73 0.28 -6.79
C LEU A 156 18.84 -0.32 -8.20
N ASP A 157 18.73 0.48 -9.26
CA ASP A 157 18.93 -0.01 -10.63
C ASP A 157 20.36 -0.49 -10.87
N ILE A 158 21.36 0.04 -10.16
CA ILE A 158 22.77 -0.41 -10.22
C ILE A 158 22.99 -1.72 -9.45
N VAL A 159 22.28 -1.93 -8.34
CA VAL A 159 22.40 -3.16 -7.52
C VAL A 159 21.64 -4.34 -8.14
N THR A 160 20.63 -4.07 -8.98
CA THR A 160 19.72 -5.10 -9.54
C THR A 160 19.98 -5.42 -11.03
N GLY A 161 20.85 -4.66 -11.70
CA GLY A 161 21.25 -4.87 -13.11
C GLY A 161 22.54 -5.65 -13.22
#